data_AF-A0A818DN12-F1
#
_entry.id   AF-A0A818DN12-F1
#
_cell.length_a   1.000
_cell.length_b   1.000
_cell.length_c   1.000
_cell.angle_alpha   90.00
_cell.angle_beta   90.00
_cell.angle_gamma   90.00
#
_symmetry.space_group_name_H-M   'P 1'
#
loop_
_entity.id
_entity.type
_entity.pdbx_description
1 polymer ?
#
loop_
_entity_poly.entity_id
_entity_poly.type
_entity_poly.pdbx_seq_one_letter_code
_entity_poly.pdbx_strand_id
1 'polypeptide(L)' 'CNEKKKELNESCQQSGIDLSRCLALNITNIQDNPHQWWSKEILFDITDKYIKEFQMDLLITFDRGGILGHINH' A
#
# COMPACT_ATOMS: atom_id res chain seq x y z
N CYS A 1 -4.51 12.80 10.96
CA CYS A 1 -4.19 11.39 10.66
C CYS A 1 -2.76 11.01 11.08
N ASN A 2 -2.38 11.18 12.36
CA ASN A 2 -1.06 10.72 12.84
C ASN A 2 -1.13 9.34 13.52
N GLU A 3 -2.29 8.93 14.02
CA GLU A 3 -2.47 7.68 14.77
C GLU A 3 -2.33 6.44 13.87
N LYS A 4 -3.05 6.34 12.75
CA LYS A 4 -2.92 5.19 11.81
C LYS A 4 -1.50 4.97 11.30
N LYS A 5 -0.75 6.05 11.06
CA LYS A 5 0.66 5.96 10.63
C LYS A 5 1.55 5.44 11.76
N LYS A 6 1.27 5.83 13.01
CA LYS A 6 1.97 5.33 14.20
C LYS A 6 1.71 3.84 14.40
N GLU A 7 0.45 3.41 14.31
CA GLU A 7 0.04 2.00 14.41
C GLU A 7 0.71 1.12 13.33
N LEU A 8 0.78 1.61 12.08
CA LEU A 8 1.49 0.93 11.00
C LEU A 8 2.98 0.77 11.32
N ASN A 9 3.65 1.85 11.76
CA ASN A 9 5.06 1.81 12.11
C ASN A 9 5.35 0.83 13.25
N GLU A 10 4.52 0.83 14.30
CA GLU A 10 4.64 -0.11 15.42
C GLU A 10 4.46 -1.56 14.94
N SER A 11 3.52 -1.81 14.04
CA SER A 11 3.30 -3.15 13.44
C SER A 11 4.50 -3.61 12.61
N CYS A 12 5.06 -2.72 11.79
CA CYS A 12 6.26 -2.98 11.01
C CYS A 12 7.46 -3.31 11.91
N GLN A 13 7.67 -2.52 12.97
CA GLN A 13 8.75 -2.77 13.94
C GLN A 13 8.60 -4.13 14.61
N GLN A 14 7.39 -4.50 15.06
CA GLN A 14 7.13 -5.80 15.68
C GLN A 14 7.39 -6.97 14.71
N SER A 15 7.17 -6.75 13.41
CA SER A 15 7.41 -7.73 12.35
C SER A 15 8.85 -7.75 11.83
N GLY A 16 9.74 -6.92 12.37
CA GLY A 16 11.14 -6.81 11.93
C GLY A 16 11.33 -6.10 10.59
N ILE A 17 10.33 -5.34 10.13
CA ILE A 17 10.38 -4.56 8.89
C ILE A 17 11.09 -3.23 9.16
N ASP A 18 12.08 -2.90 8.31
CA ASP A 18 12.75 -1.60 8.33
C ASP A 18 11.75 -0.46 8.09
N LEU A 19 11.69 0.49 9.01
CA LEU A 19 10.79 1.64 8.92
C LEU A 19 11.02 2.52 7.69
N SER A 20 12.23 2.52 7.12
CA SER A 20 12.50 3.21 5.85
C SER A 20 11.77 2.58 4.66
N ARG A 21 11.36 1.31 4.79
CA ARG A 21 10.60 0.52 3.81
C ARG A 21 9.14 0.29 4.22
N CYS A 22 8.71 0.83 5.36
CA CYS A 22 7.33 0.78 5.85
C CYS A 22 6.60 2.09 5.55
N LEU A 23 5.91 2.16 4.40
CA LEU A 23 5.34 3.40 3.88
C LEU A 23 3.81 3.39 3.86
N ALA A 24 3.20 4.39 4.48
CA ALA A 24 1.79 4.76 4.24
C ALA A 24 1.73 5.81 3.13
N LEU A 25 1.33 5.40 1.93
CA LEU A 25 1.20 6.31 0.79
C LEU A 25 -0.04 7.20 0.97
N ASN A 26 0.15 8.52 0.94
CA ASN A 26 -0.94 9.49 0.99
C ASN A 26 -1.01 10.24 -0.34
N ILE A 27 -1.71 9.67 -1.31
CA ILE A 27 -1.82 10.19 -2.67
C ILE A 27 -3.28 10.57 -2.92
N THR A 28 -3.53 11.82 -3.27
CA THR A 28 -4.89 12.40 -3.37
C THR A 28 -5.83 11.60 -4.28
N ASN A 29 -5.29 10.96 -5.32
CA ASN A 29 -6.08 10.28 -6.35
C ASN A 29 -6.47 8.83 -5.99
N ILE A 30 -5.95 8.29 -4.88
CA ILE A 30 -6.18 6.90 -4.43
C ILE A 30 -6.48 6.86 -2.93
N GLN A 31 -7.32 7.78 -2.46
CA GLN A 31 -7.79 7.78 -1.07
C GLN A 31 -8.72 6.59 -0.81
N ASP A 32 -8.74 6.14 0.44
CA ASP A 32 -9.62 5.07 0.90
C ASP A 32 -11.08 5.47 0.71
N ASN A 33 -11.73 4.86 -0.28
CA ASN A 33 -13.13 5.08 -0.62
C ASN A 33 -13.78 3.75 -1.04
N PRO A 34 -14.71 3.19 -0.26
CA PRO A 34 -15.32 1.89 -0.54
C PRO A 34 -16.33 1.92 -1.72
N HIS A 35 -16.50 3.07 -2.37
CA HIS A 35 -17.44 3.25 -3.49
C HIS A 35 -16.75 3.72 -4.79
N GLN A 36 -15.43 3.92 -4.78
CA GLN A 36 -14.71 4.44 -5.94
C GLN A 36 -13.55 3.51 -6.32
N TRP A 37 -13.57 3.05 -7.57
CA TRP A 37 -12.43 2.34 -8.15
C TRP A 37 -11.29 3.31 -8.44
N TRP A 38 -10.07 2.90 -8.08
CA TRP A 38 -8.85 3.62 -8.45
C TRP A 38 -8.47 3.36 -9.92
N SER A 39 -7.82 4.34 -10.54
CA SER A 39 -7.26 4.16 -11.89
C SER A 39 -6.11 3.15 -11.84
N LYS A 40 -6.16 2.16 -12.74
CA LYS A 40 -5.13 1.13 -12.84
C LYS A 40 -3.79 1.70 -13.28
N GLU A 41 -3.82 2.74 -14.12
CA GLU A 41 -2.64 3.45 -14.60
C GLU A 41 -1.92 4.13 -13.43
N ILE A 42 -2.66 4.82 -12.56
CA ILE A 42 -2.09 5.44 -11.35
C ILE A 42 -1.48 4.38 -10.42
N LEU A 43 -2.17 3.26 -10.20
CA LEU A 43 -1.65 2.17 -9.37
C LEU A 43 -0.38 1.56 -9.98
N PHE A 44 -0.36 1.33 -11.30
CA PHE A 44 0.80 0.80 -12.00
C PHE A 44 2.02 1.72 -11.82
N ASP A 45 1.86 3.03 -12.05
CA ASP A 45 2.96 3.99 -11.94
C ASP A 45 3.53 4.06 -10.51
N ILE A 46 2.64 4.03 -9.50
CA ILE A 46 3.06 4.04 -8.09
C ILE A 46 3.81 2.75 -7.73
N THR A 47 3.26 1.60 -8.10
CA THR A 47 3.86 0.30 -7.77
C THR A 47 5.20 0.11 -8.48
N ASP A 48 5.29 0.45 -9.78
CA ASP A 48 6.52 0.36 -10.57
C ASP A 48 7.64 1.24 -9.99
N LYS A 49 7.30 2.47 -9.53
CA LYS A 49 8.25 3.34 -8.85
C LYS A 49 8.90 2.65 -7.64
N TYR A 50 8.10 2.09 -6.73
CA TYR A 50 8.64 1.50 -5.49
C TYR A 50 9.32 0.15 -5.71
N ILE A 51 8.87 -0.65 -6.68
CA ILE A 51 9.57 -1.89 -7.07
C ILE A 51 11.01 -1.55 -7.49
N LYS A 52 11.18 -0.52 -8.33
CA LYS A 52 12.49 -0.08 -8.81
C LYS A 52 13.33 0.56 -7.70
N GLU A 53 12.74 1.44 -6.91
CA GLU A 53 13.42 2.14 -5.81
C GLU A 53 13.95 1.18 -4.75
N PHE A 54 13.16 0.16 -4.40
CA PHE A 54 13.51 -0.81 -3.36
C PHE A 54 14.19 -2.07 -3.87
N GLN A 55 14.34 -2.20 -5.20
CA GLN A 55 14.93 -3.35 -5.87
C GLN A 55 14.26 -4.66 -5.40
N MET A 56 12.94 -4.71 -5.50
CA MET A 56 12.16 -5.84 -4.98
C MET A 56 12.35 -7.10 -5.83
N ASP A 57 12.69 -8.22 -5.19
CA ASP A 57 12.75 -9.53 -5.84
C ASP A 57 11.40 -10.25 -5.90
N LEU A 58 10.48 -9.88 -4.99
CA LEU A 58 9.17 -10.51 -4.84
C LEU A 58 8.10 -9.47 -4.48
N LEU A 59 6.96 -9.53 -5.18
CA LEU A 59 5.76 -8.75 -4.89
C LEU A 59 4.65 -9.70 -4.42
N ILE A 60 4.10 -9.42 -3.23
CA ILE A 60 2.94 -10.13 -2.67
C ILE A 60 1.81 -9.12 -2.52
N THR A 61 0.63 -9.46 -3.02
CA THR A 61 -0.58 -8.63 -2.94
C THR A 61 -1.83 -9.51 -2.96
N PHE A 62 -3.00 -8.91 -2.82
CA PHE A 62 -4.30 -9.59 -2.91
C PHE A 62 -4.53 -10.23 -4.29
N ASP A 63 -5.36 -11.27 -4.31
CA ASP A 63 -5.90 -11.79 -5.56
C ASP A 63 -7.05 -10.91 -6.08
N ARG A 64 -7.69 -11.33 -7.17
CA ARG A 64 -8.79 -10.56 -7.80
C ARG A 64 -10.02 -10.36 -6.90
N GLY A 65 -10.18 -11.15 -5.84
CA GLY A 65 -11.32 -11.07 -4.92
C GLY A 65 -11.08 -10.15 -3.72
N GLY A 66 -9.83 -9.74 -3.48
CA GLY A 66 -9.47 -8.96 -2.30
C GLY A 66 -9.80 -9.68 -0.98
N ILE A 67 -9.64 -8.97 0.15
CA ILE A 67 -10.25 -9.43 1.40
C ILE A 67 -11.72 -9.01 1.40
N LEU A 68 -12.62 -10.00 1.38
CA LEU A 68 -14.08 -9.84 1.46
C LEU A 68 -14.69 -8.95 0.35
N GLY A 69 -14.07 -8.85 -0.83
CA GLY A 69 -14.58 -8.06 -1.95
C GLY A 69 -14.46 -6.54 -1.76
N HIS A 70 -13.66 -6.08 -0.79
CA HIS A 70 -13.43 -4.66 -0.59
C HIS A 70 -12.65 -4.08 -1.78
N ILE A 71 -13.19 -3.06 -2.45
CA ILE A 71 -12.73 -2.60 -3.77
C ILE A 71 -11.33 -1.98 -3.81
N ASN A 72 -10.79 -1.59 -2.65
CA ASN A 72 -9.43 -1.03 -2.52
C ASN A 72 -8.35 -2.13 -2.40
N HIS A 73 -8.76 -3.39 -2.27
CA HIS A 73 -7.87 -4.56 -2.24
C HIS A 73 -7.62 -5.06 -3.67
#